data_AF-A0A5S4T6T9-F1
#
_entry.id   AF-A0A5S4T6T9-F1
#
_cell.length_a   1.000
_cell.length_b   1.000
_cell.length_c   1.000
_cell.angle_alpha   90.00
_cell.angle_beta   90.00
_cell.angle_gamma   90.00
#
_symmetry.space_group_name_H-M   'P 1'
#
loop_
_entity.id
_entity.type
_entity.pdbx_description
1 polymer ?
#
loop_
_entity_poly.entity_id
_entity_poly.type
_entity_poly.pdbx_seq_one_letter_code
_entity_poly.pdbx_strand_id
1 'polypeptide(L)'
;TLLQFGAMYGPVIRLFPEQIWRLFSAIFVHIGWEHFIVNMISLYFLGRQVEEIFGSKQFFFLYLLSGMMGNLFVFAFTPKVVAAGASTSLYGLFAAIIVLRYATRNPYIQQLGQSYLTLFVINIIGSVLIPG
;
A
#
# COMPACT_ATOMS: atom_id res chain seq x y z
N THR A 1 -4.04 -5.52 -21.68
CA THR A 1 -4.26 -6.35 -20.47
C THR A 1 -4.26 -5.51 -19.21
N LEU A 2 -3.17 -5.18 -18.50
CA LEU A 2 -3.26 -4.39 -17.23
C LEU A 2 -3.52 -2.88 -17.41
N LEU A 3 -2.88 -2.27 -18.41
CA LEU A 3 -3.03 -0.84 -18.70
C LEU A 3 -4.45 -0.47 -19.14
N GLN A 4 -5.18 -1.40 -19.76
CA GLN A 4 -6.58 -1.17 -20.14
C GLN A 4 -7.50 -1.06 -18.92
N PHE A 5 -7.16 -1.76 -17.82
CA PHE A 5 -7.93 -1.73 -16.58
C PHE A 5 -7.50 -0.61 -15.62
N GLY A 6 -6.57 0.26 -16.02
CA GLY A 6 -6.17 1.40 -15.20
C GLY A 6 -4.95 1.17 -14.31
N ALA A 7 -4.10 0.19 -14.62
CA ALA A 7 -2.79 0.10 -13.98
C ALA A 7 -1.96 1.37 -14.20
N MET A 8 -1.11 1.70 -13.23
CA MET A 8 -0.27 2.88 -13.27
C MET A 8 1.02 2.55 -14.03
N TYR A 9 1.31 3.36 -15.04
CA TYR A 9 2.56 3.28 -15.79
C TYR A 9 2.99 4.69 -16.17
N GLY A 10 4.16 5.09 -15.69
CA GLY A 10 4.61 6.48 -15.74
C GLY A 10 4.71 7.07 -17.15
N PRO A 11 5.28 6.36 -18.14
CA PRO A 11 5.34 6.85 -19.52
C PRO A 11 3.97 7.18 -20.11
N VAL A 12 2.93 6.39 -19.81
CA VAL A 12 1.57 6.65 -20.32
C VAL A 12 1.01 7.95 -19.73
N ILE A 13 1.14 8.16 -18.41
CA ILE A 13 0.65 9.39 -17.77
C ILE A 13 1.44 10.62 -18.24
N ARG A 14 2.75 10.48 -18.51
CA ARG A 14 3.57 11.58 -19.03
C ARG A 14 3.22 11.97 -20.47
N LEU A 15 2.84 10.99 -21.30
CA LEU A 15 2.39 11.22 -22.68
C LEU A 15 0.93 11.72 -22.73
N PHE A 16 0.11 11.26 -21.77
CA PHE A 16 -1.33 11.51 -21.68
C PHE A 16 -1.69 11.95 -20.26
N PRO A 17 -1.47 13.23 -19.89
CA PRO A 17 -1.69 13.75 -18.54
C PRO A 17 -3.12 13.57 -18.03
N GLU A 18 -4.10 13.51 -18.91
CA GLU A 18 -5.49 13.21 -18.59
C GLU A 18 -5.67 11.81 -17.97
N GLN A 19 -4.69 10.93 -18.09
CA GLN A 19 -4.69 9.59 -17.50
C GLN A 19 -4.17 9.55 -16.05
N ILE A 20 -4.04 10.70 -15.37
CA ILE A 20 -3.62 10.77 -13.97
C ILE A 20 -4.53 10.02 -13.00
N TRP A 21 -5.79 9.75 -13.38
CA TRP A 21 -6.72 8.89 -12.64
C TRP A 21 -6.17 7.47 -12.40
N ARG A 22 -5.16 7.04 -13.18
CA ARG A 22 -4.43 5.79 -12.98
C ARG A 22 -3.74 5.68 -11.63
N LEU A 23 -3.36 6.81 -11.01
CA LEU A 23 -2.82 6.82 -9.64
C LEU A 23 -3.83 6.28 -8.63
N PHE A 24 -5.12 6.48 -8.89
CA PHE A 24 -6.22 5.99 -8.07
C PHE A 24 -6.67 4.60 -8.49
N SER A 25 -6.97 4.38 -9.78
CA SER A 25 -7.53 3.09 -10.24
C SER A 25 -6.56 1.92 -10.06
N ALA A 26 -5.25 2.17 -10.13
CA ALA A 26 -4.23 1.13 -9.96
C ALA A 26 -4.29 0.44 -8.58
N ILE A 27 -4.91 1.06 -7.57
CA ILE A 27 -5.15 0.46 -6.26
C ILE A 27 -6.00 -0.82 -6.37
N PHE A 28 -6.89 -0.88 -7.36
CA PHE A 28 -7.86 -1.97 -7.53
C PHE A 28 -7.46 -3.00 -8.59
N VAL A 29 -6.50 -2.67 -9.45
CA VAL A 29 -6.00 -3.57 -10.51
C VAL A 29 -4.99 -4.53 -9.91
N HIS A 30 -5.06 -5.83 -10.21
CA HIS A 30 -4.13 -6.82 -9.65
C HIS A 30 -3.39 -7.60 -10.73
N ILE A 31 -2.11 -7.87 -10.47
CA ILE A 31 -1.24 -8.68 -11.33
C ILE A 31 -1.43 -10.16 -10.97
N GLY A 32 -2.33 -10.85 -11.68
CA GLY A 32 -2.58 -12.28 -11.46
C GLY A 32 -3.34 -12.61 -10.17
N TRP A 33 -3.67 -13.90 -10.02
CA TRP A 33 -4.54 -14.39 -8.94
C TRP A 33 -3.84 -14.48 -7.59
N GLU A 34 -2.57 -14.91 -7.56
CA GLU A 34 -1.78 -15.02 -6.34
C GLU A 34 -1.62 -13.67 -5.62
N HIS A 35 -1.25 -12.62 -6.37
CA HIS A 35 -1.10 -11.27 -5.83
C HIS A 35 -2.44 -10.71 -5.35
N PHE A 36 -3.52 -10.99 -6.09
CA PHE A 36 -4.87 -10.62 -5.65
C PHE A 36 -5.24 -11.27 -4.32
N ILE A 37 -5.11 -12.59 -4.21
CA ILE A 37 -5.48 -13.34 -3.00
C ILE A 37 -4.66 -12.87 -1.80
N VAL A 38 -3.35 -12.73 -1.95
CA VAL A 38 -2.47 -12.24 -0.86
C VAL A 38 -2.87 -10.84 -0.42
N ASN A 39 -3.16 -9.93 -1.35
CA ASN A 39 -3.59 -8.58 -1.02
C ASN A 39 -4.95 -8.56 -0.33
N MET A 40 -5.92 -9.38 -0.77
CA MET A 40 -7.25 -9.40 -0.16
C MET A 40 -7.24 -10.02 1.24
N ILE A 41 -6.48 -11.10 1.44
CA ILE A 41 -6.26 -11.67 2.78
C ILE A 41 -5.58 -10.65 3.69
N SER A 42 -4.52 -9.99 3.21
CA SER A 42 -3.81 -8.96 3.96
C SER A 42 -4.75 -7.80 4.30
N LEU A 43 -5.55 -7.34 3.34
CA LEU A 43 -6.54 -6.28 3.55
C LEU A 43 -7.60 -6.68 4.56
N TYR A 44 -8.06 -7.92 4.55
CA TYR A 44 -9.05 -8.39 5.51
C TYR A 44 -8.50 -8.33 6.95
N PHE A 45 -7.32 -8.89 7.20
CA PHE A 45 -6.76 -8.95 8.56
C PHE A 45 -6.17 -7.62 9.04
N LEU A 46 -5.39 -6.94 8.19
CA LEU A 46 -4.80 -5.65 8.54
C LEU A 46 -5.86 -4.55 8.52
N GLY A 47 -6.71 -4.53 7.49
CA GLY A 47 -7.74 -3.52 7.33
C GLY A 47 -8.74 -3.55 8.48
N ARG A 48 -9.19 -4.74 8.91
CA ARG A 48 -10.05 -4.87 10.10
C ARG A 48 -9.38 -4.34 11.37
N GLN A 49 -8.11 -4.67 11.61
CA GLN A 49 -7.39 -4.12 12.77
C GLN A 49 -7.27 -2.60 12.72
N VAL A 50 -6.94 -2.03 11.55
CA VAL A 50 -6.88 -0.56 11.39
C VAL A 50 -8.25 0.07 11.55
N GLU A 51 -9.29 -0.52 10.99
CA GLU A 51 -10.68 -0.04 11.12
C GLU A 51 -11.16 -0.07 12.57
N GLU A 52 -10.82 -1.11 13.34
CA GLU A 52 -11.12 -1.20 14.78
C GLU A 52 -10.38 -0.11 15.59
N ILE A 53 -9.16 0.25 15.19
CA ILE A 53 -8.34 1.26 15.89
C ILE A 53 -8.75 2.70 15.53
N PHE A 54 -8.97 2.98 14.24
CA PHE A 54 -9.15 4.35 13.73
C PHE A 54 -10.62 4.67 13.37
N GLY A 55 -11.46 3.66 13.18
CA GLY A 55 -12.82 3.78 12.66
C GLY A 55 -12.89 3.66 11.13
N SER A 56 -14.06 3.27 10.61
CA SER A 56 -14.29 2.97 9.19
C SER A 56 -13.97 4.13 8.25
N LYS A 57 -14.33 5.37 8.63
CA LYS A 57 -14.09 6.55 7.79
C LYS A 57 -12.60 6.84 7.63
N GLN A 58 -11.87 6.81 8.74
CA GLN A 58 -10.44 7.04 8.78
C GLN A 58 -9.70 5.93 8.05
N PHE A 59 -10.08 4.67 8.27
CA PHE A 59 -9.55 3.53 7.52
C PHE A 59 -9.72 3.72 6.00
N PHE A 60 -10.92 4.09 5.55
CA PHE A 60 -11.20 4.31 4.13
C PHE A 60 -10.29 5.38 3.51
N PHE A 61 -10.15 6.53 4.16
CA PHE A 61 -9.26 7.60 3.68
C PHE A 61 -7.78 7.21 3.78
N LEU A 62 -7.36 6.55 4.85
CA LEU A 62 -5.99 6.06 5.00
C LEU A 62 -5.63 5.09 3.90
N TYR A 63 -6.51 4.13 3.59
CA TYR A 63 -6.32 3.16 2.52
C TYR A 63 -6.16 3.87 1.17
N LEU A 64 -7.12 4.72 0.80
CA LEU A 64 -7.12 5.38 -0.51
C LEU A 64 -5.95 6.35 -0.68
N LEU A 65 -5.70 7.23 0.29
CA LEU A 65 -4.64 8.22 0.20
C LEU A 65 -3.26 7.57 0.21
N SER A 66 -3.08 6.51 1.01
CA SER A 66 -1.82 5.76 1.01
C SER A 66 -1.56 5.08 -0.33
N GLY A 67 -2.59 4.46 -0.91
CA GLY A 67 -2.49 3.84 -2.24
C GLY A 67 -2.13 4.86 -3.32
N MET A 68 -2.82 6.00 -3.33
CA MET A 68 -2.57 7.09 -4.28
C MET A 68 -1.16 7.66 -4.12
N MET A 69 -0.72 7.93 -2.89
CA MET A 69 0.62 8.44 -2.62
C MET A 69 1.67 7.41 -3.01
N GLY A 70 1.51 6.14 -2.67
CA GLY A 70 2.43 5.08 -3.11
C GLY A 70 2.55 4.99 -4.63
N ASN A 71 1.43 5.08 -5.36
CA ASN A 71 1.44 5.12 -6.82
C ASN A 71 2.11 6.39 -7.36
N LEU A 72 1.93 7.54 -6.70
CA LEU A 72 2.63 8.78 -7.03
C LEU A 72 4.15 8.66 -6.81
N PHE A 73 4.59 8.00 -5.74
CA PHE A 73 6.00 7.70 -5.50
C PHE A 73 6.58 6.83 -6.63
N VAL A 74 5.89 5.77 -7.04
CA VAL A 74 6.33 4.95 -8.19
C VAL A 74 6.37 5.80 -9.47
N PHE A 75 5.37 6.66 -9.71
CA PHE A 75 5.35 7.55 -10.88
C PHE A 75 6.54 8.52 -10.92
N ALA A 76 6.93 9.05 -9.75
CA ALA A 76 8.03 10.01 -9.63
C ALA A 76 9.40 9.34 -9.74
N PHE A 77 9.63 8.25 -9.01
CA PHE A 77 10.97 7.67 -8.81
C PHE A 77 11.27 6.47 -9.73
N THR A 78 10.25 5.68 -10.08
CA THR A 78 10.41 4.46 -10.89
C THR A 78 9.35 4.38 -11.99
N PRO A 79 9.21 5.41 -12.87
CA PRO A 79 8.08 5.54 -13.79
C PRO A 79 7.93 4.37 -14.77
N LYS A 80 9.03 3.66 -15.08
CA LYS A 80 9.03 2.51 -16.00
C LYS A 80 8.48 1.22 -15.38
N VAL A 81 8.20 1.21 -14.08
CA VAL A 81 7.56 0.07 -13.40
C VAL A 81 6.04 0.20 -13.54
N VAL A 82 5.38 -0.91 -13.86
CA VAL A 82 3.92 -0.99 -13.82
C VAL A 82 3.49 -1.23 -12.38
N ALA A 83 2.76 -0.29 -11.79
CA ALA A 83 2.15 -0.49 -10.47
C ALA A 83 0.67 -0.85 -10.62
N ALA A 84 0.29 -1.94 -9.96
CA ALA A 84 -1.06 -2.42 -9.86
C ALA A 84 -1.20 -3.24 -8.57
N GLY A 85 -2.14 -2.87 -7.72
CA GLY A 85 -2.59 -3.65 -6.58
C GLY A 85 -2.86 -2.81 -5.35
N ALA A 86 -3.49 -3.44 -4.37
CA ALA A 86 -3.76 -2.82 -3.08
C ALA A 86 -2.51 -2.67 -2.20
N SER A 87 -1.36 -3.23 -2.60
CA SER A 87 -0.14 -3.30 -1.78
C SER A 87 0.38 -1.93 -1.34
N THR A 88 0.33 -0.90 -2.20
CA THR A 88 0.70 0.47 -1.82
C THR A 88 -0.18 1.01 -0.68
N SER A 89 -1.48 0.71 -0.73
CA SER A 89 -2.43 1.06 0.34
C SER A 89 -2.10 0.28 1.62
N LEU A 90 -1.86 -1.03 1.51
CA LEU A 90 -1.51 -1.89 2.64
C LEU A 90 -0.24 -1.42 3.34
N TYR A 91 0.84 -1.10 2.62
CA TYR A 91 2.06 -0.54 3.22
C TYR A 91 1.81 0.77 3.97
N GLY A 92 0.89 1.61 3.50
CA GLY A 92 0.48 2.79 4.26
C GLY A 92 -0.29 2.47 5.53
N LEU A 93 -1.14 1.43 5.51
CA LEU A 93 -1.79 0.92 6.72
C LEU A 93 -0.79 0.37 7.74
N PHE A 94 0.22 -0.38 7.29
CA PHE A 94 1.35 -0.80 8.13
C PHE A 94 2.05 0.40 8.76
N ALA A 95 2.41 1.41 7.94
CA ALA A 95 3.05 2.63 8.41
C ALA A 95 2.18 3.40 9.42
N ALA A 96 0.86 3.44 9.23
CA ALA A 96 -0.06 4.11 10.15
C ALA A 96 -0.03 3.48 11.56
N ILE A 97 -0.01 2.14 11.66
CA ILE A 97 0.11 1.46 12.97
C ILE A 97 1.48 1.73 13.60
N ILE A 98 2.56 1.69 12.82
CA ILE A 98 3.92 1.97 13.31
C ILE A 98 4.03 3.41 13.83
N VAL A 99 3.47 4.39 13.12
CA VAL A 99 3.45 5.79 13.57
C VAL A 99 2.59 5.93 14.82
N LEU A 100 1.43 5.28 14.87
CA LEU A 100 0.52 5.35 16.01
C LEU A 100 1.18 4.86 17.30
N ARG A 101 2.07 3.86 17.24
CA ARG A 101 2.87 3.41 18.39
C ARG A 101 3.57 4.57 19.10
N TYR A 102 4.11 5.54 18.36
CA TYR A 102 4.81 6.70 18.95
C TYR A 102 3.85 7.80 19.40
N ALA A 103 2.63 7.83 18.87
CA ALA A 103 1.62 8.84 19.17
C ALA A 103 0.74 8.47 20.38
N THR A 104 0.73 7.21 20.82
CA THR A 104 -0.12 6.72 21.92
C THR A 104 0.68 6.16 23.10
N ARG A 105 0.08 6.22 24.29
CA ARG A 105 0.60 5.58 25.52
C ARG A 105 -0.03 4.21 25.80
N ASN A 106 -0.92 3.72 24.92
CA ASN A 106 -1.55 2.41 25.09
C ASN A 106 -0.51 1.28 24.86
N PRO A 107 -0.20 0.44 25.87
CA PRO A 107 0.79 -0.62 25.73
C PRO A 107 0.47 -1.63 24.63
N TYR A 108 -0.82 -1.93 24.42
CA TYR A 108 -1.25 -2.86 23.38
C TYR A 108 -0.88 -2.34 21.99
N ILE A 109 -1.19 -1.06 21.70
CA ILE A 109 -0.88 -0.45 20.39
C ILE A 109 0.64 -0.30 20.21
N GLN A 110 1.37 -0.02 21.28
CA GLN A 110 2.83 0.05 21.22
C GLN A 110 3.46 -1.30 20.89
N GLN A 111 2.97 -2.38 21.48
CA GLN A 111 3.41 -3.74 21.16
C GLN A 111 3.03 -4.10 19.72
N LEU A 112 1.79 -3.82 19.32
CA LEU A 112 1.30 -4.06 17.95
C LEU A 112 2.18 -3.34 16.92
N GLY A 113 2.42 -2.04 17.10
CA GLY A 113 3.29 -1.27 16.22
C GLY A 113 4.74 -1.77 16.22
N GLN A 114 5.24 -2.31 17.34
CA GLN A 114 6.57 -2.93 17.39
C GLN A 114 6.61 -4.23 16.57
N SER A 115 5.58 -5.08 16.64
CA SER A 115 5.47 -6.28 15.81
C SER A 115 5.46 -5.93 14.32
N TYR A 116 4.67 -4.92 13.93
CA TYR A 116 4.62 -4.45 12.54
C TYR A 116 5.94 -3.82 12.08
N LEU A 117 6.61 -3.06 12.94
CA LEU A 117 7.94 -2.51 12.66
C LEU A 117 8.96 -3.62 12.45
N THR A 118 8.97 -4.64 13.32
CA THR A 118 9.86 -5.80 13.18
C THR A 118 9.63 -6.53 11.86
N LEU A 119 8.37 -6.81 11.50
CA LEU A 119 8.04 -7.44 10.22
C LEU A 119 8.48 -6.58 9.03
N PHE A 120 8.27 -5.27 9.09
CA PHE A 120 8.70 -4.34 8.04
C PHE A 120 10.22 -4.36 7.86
N VAL A 121 10.98 -4.26 8.95
CA VAL A 121 12.45 -4.31 8.93
C VAL A 121 12.96 -5.65 8.38
N ILE A 122 12.37 -6.77 8.81
CA ILE A 122 12.74 -8.10 8.31
C ILE A 122 12.49 -8.19 6.79
N ASN A 123 11.36 -7.69 6.29
CA ASN A 123 11.06 -7.71 4.86
C ASN A 123 12.06 -6.87 4.05
N ILE A 124 12.44 -5.69 4.54
CA ILE A 124 13.43 -4.85 3.87
C ILE A 124 14.81 -5.51 3.86
N ILE A 125 15.25 -6.05 4.99
CA ILE A 125 16.53 -6.77 5.09
C ILE A 125 16.54 -7.98 4.17
N GLY A 126 15.47 -8.78 4.19
CA GLY A 126 15.32 -9.93 3.31
C GLY A 126 15.37 -9.54 1.83
N SER A 127 14.68 -8.46 1.44
CA SER A 127 14.68 -7.95 0.07
C SER A 127 16.04 -7.46 -0.41
N VAL A 128 16.89 -6.95 0.48
CA VAL A 128 18.24 -6.49 0.15
C VAL A 128 19.23 -7.66 0.08
N LEU A 129 19.09 -8.64 0.98
CA LEU A 129 19.99 -9.80 1.06
C LEU A 129 19.71 -10.86 0.01
N ILE A 130 18.44 -11.01 -0.40
CA ILE A 130 18.02 -11.93 -1.46
C ILE A 130 17.39 -11.08 -2.56
N PRO A 131 18.19 -10.43 -3.40
CA PRO A 131 17.67 -9.80 -4.60
C PRO A 131 17.18 -10.92 -5.53
N GLY A 132 15.87 -10.92 -5.79
CA GLY A 132 15.26 -11.72 -6.85
C GLY A 132 15.59 -11.18 -8.23
#